data_AF-A0A2T2YVQ3-F1
#
_entry.id   AF-A0A2T2YVQ3-F1
#
_cell.length_a   1.000
_cell.length_b   1.000
_cell.length_c   1.000
_cell.angle_alpha   90.00
_cell.angle_beta   90.00
_cell.angle_gamma   90.00
#
_symmetry.space_group_name_H-M   'P 1'
#
loop_
_entity.id
_entity.type
_entity.pdbx_description
1 polymer ?
#
loop_
_entity_poly.entity_id
_entity_poly.type
_entity_poly.pdbx_seq_one_letter_code
_entity_poly.pdbx_strand_id
1 'polypeptide(L)' 'MRLTEFQELLHTEFGVARGDLLLADHVLPSMNGRTGSQAIEDGIDPREVWRALCAEFDVPKNRW' A
#
# COMPACT_ATOMS: atom_id res chain seq x y z
N MET A 1 5.40 -3.81 9.49
CA MET A 1 4.21 -4.63 9.86
C MET A 1 4.31 -5.97 9.14
N ARG A 2 3.58 -7.02 9.53
CA ARG A 2 3.63 -8.27 8.75
C ARG A 2 2.92 -8.09 7.41
N LEU A 3 3.34 -8.83 6.39
CA LEU A 3 2.75 -8.74 5.05
C LEU A 3 1.26 -9.10 5.04
N THR A 4 0.84 -10.08 5.83
CA THR A 4 -0.57 -10.46 5.97
C THR A 4 -1.41 -9.35 6.58
N GLU A 5 -0.91 -8.69 7.64
CA GLU A 5 -1.59 -7.55 8.28
C GLU A 5 -1.74 -6.38 7.30
N PHE A 6 -0.72 -6.15 6.48
CA PHE A 6 -0.78 -5.15 5.40
C PHE A 6 -1.87 -5.48 4.37
N GLN A 7 -1.93 -6.72 3.89
CA GLN A 7 -2.94 -7.14 2.93
C GLN A 7 -4.35 -7.02 3.51
N GLU A 8 -4.55 -7.37 4.79
CA GLU A 8 -5.83 -7.20 5.47
C GLU A 8 -6.26 -5.73 5.54
N LEU A 9 -5.35 -4.81 5.87
CA LEU A 9 -5.63 -3.37 5.88
C LEU A 9 -5.96 -2.84 4.49
N LEU A 10 -5.16 -3.22 3.50
CA LEU A 10 -5.35 -2.85 2.09
C LEU A 10 -6.71 -3.28 1.58
N HIS A 11 -7.09 -4.54 1.83
CA HIS A 11 -8.37 -5.10 1.40
C HIS A 11 -9.54 -4.52 2.20
N THR A 12 -9.33 -4.14 3.45
CA THR A 12 -10.36 -3.50 4.27
C THR A 12 -10.69 -2.10 3.75
N GLU A 13 -9.70 -1.28 3.41
CA GLU A 13 -9.96 0.10 2.95
C GLU A 13 -10.35 0.19 1.48
N PHE A 14 -9.75 -0.63 0.62
CA PHE A 14 -9.94 -0.51 -0.83
C PHE A 14 -10.77 -1.65 -1.44
N GLY A 15 -11.06 -2.70 -0.68
CA GLY A 15 -11.61 -3.95 -1.20
C GLY A 15 -10.55 -4.80 -1.89
N VAL A 16 -10.76 -6.12 -1.97
CA VAL A 16 -9.77 -7.08 -2.52
C VAL A 16 -9.37 -6.70 -3.94
N ALA A 17 -10.34 -6.61 -4.87
CA ALA A 17 -10.04 -6.40 -6.29
C ALA A 17 -9.32 -5.08 -6.59
N ARG A 18 -9.75 -3.97 -5.97
CA ARG A 18 -9.12 -2.67 -6.17
C ARG A 18 -7.81 -2.56 -5.37
N GLY A 19 -7.74 -3.13 -4.17
CA GLY A 19 -6.52 -3.19 -3.37
C GLY A 19 -5.39 -3.90 -4.11
N ASP A 20 -5.66 -5.07 -4.66
CA ASP A 20 -4.66 -5.83 -5.44
C ASP A 20 -4.21 -5.05 -6.69
N LEU A 21 -5.13 -4.41 -7.41
CA LEU A 21 -4.81 -3.57 -8.56
C LEU A 21 -3.93 -2.38 -8.17
N LEU A 22 -4.27 -1.68 -7.07
CA LEU A 22 -3.46 -0.56 -6.57
C LEU A 22 -2.06 -1.03 -6.18
N LEU A 23 -1.96 -2.18 -5.51
CA LEU A 23 -0.67 -2.71 -5.10
C LEU A 23 0.22 -3.04 -6.31
N ALA A 24 -0.37 -3.67 -7.33
CA ALA A 24 0.34 -4.12 -8.53
C ALA A 24 0.69 -3.00 -9.50
N ASP A 25 -0.27 -2.11 -9.81
CA ASP A 25 -0.20 -1.22 -10.97
C ASP A 25 -0.08 0.27 -10.62
N HIS A 26 -0.43 0.68 -9.40
CA HIS A 26 -0.36 2.08 -9.03
C HIS A 26 1.07 2.47 -8.62
N VAL A 27 1.68 3.34 -9.42
CA VAL A 27 3.01 3.89 -9.16
C VAL A 27 2.93 4.95 -8.07
N LEU A 28 3.69 4.77 -6.99
CA LEU A 28 3.79 5.68 -5.86
C LEU A 28 5.02 6.61 -6.03
N PRO A 29 4.84 7.93 -6.27
CA PRO A 29 5.95 8.85 -6.41
C PRO A 29 6.85 8.90 -5.17
N SER A 30 6.26 8.77 -3.98
CA SER A 30 6.99 8.73 -2.70
C SER A 30 7.89 7.50 -2.53
N MET A 31 7.71 6.47 -3.37
CA MET A 31 8.50 5.23 -3.36
C MET A 31 9.50 5.19 -4.52
N ASN A 32 9.97 6.35 -4.98
CA ASN A 32 10.86 6.51 -6.13
C ASN A 32 10.25 6.02 -7.45
N GLY A 33 8.93 6.16 -7.60
CA GLY A 33 8.22 5.76 -8.82
C GLY A 33 8.01 4.25 -8.96
N ARG A 34 8.05 3.51 -7.85
CA ARG A 34 7.71 2.07 -7.79
C ARG A 34 6.25 1.86 -7.43
N THR A 35 5.70 0.73 -7.83
CA THR A 35 4.43 0.25 -7.30
C THR A 35 4.60 -0.29 -5.89
N GLY A 36 3.50 -0.48 -5.16
CA GLY A 36 3.56 -1.02 -3.81
C GLY A 36 4.12 -2.45 -3.78
N SER A 37 3.77 -3.30 -4.75
CA SER A 37 4.38 -4.63 -4.93
C SER A 37 5.89 -4.55 -5.12
N GLN A 38 6.35 -3.71 -6.05
CA GLN A 38 7.79 -3.52 -6.32
C GLN A 38 8.54 -3.02 -5.09
N ALA A 39 7.96 -2.07 -4.35
CA ALA A 39 8.57 -1.57 -3.12
C ALA A 39 8.76 -2.68 -2.07
N ILE A 40 7.75 -3.55 -1.89
CA ILE A 40 7.83 -4.69 -0.96
C ILE A 40 8.89 -5.71 -1.43
N GLU A 41 8.93 -6.03 -2.72
CA GLU A 41 9.93 -6.94 -3.31
C GLU A 41 11.36 -6.42 -3.11
N ASP A 42 11.54 -5.10 -3.21
CA ASP A 42 12.81 -4.42 -2.94
C ASP A 42 13.14 -4.29 -1.45
N GLY A 43 12.31 -4.84 -0.55
CA GLY A 43 12.55 -4.89 0.89
C GLY A 43 12.08 -3.68 1.69
N ILE A 44 11.27 -2.79 1.11
CA ILE A 44 10.62 -1.71 1.87
C ILE A 44 9.59 -2.31 2.84
N ASP A 45 9.54 -1.81 4.08
CA ASP A 45 8.59 -2.31 5.08
C ASP A 45 7.14 -2.09 4.58
N PRO A 46 6.25 -3.10 4.64
CA PRO A 46 4.85 -2.95 4.22
C PRO A 46 4.11 -1.80 4.91
N ARG A 47 4.54 -1.38 6.11
CA ARG A 47 3.99 -0.21 6.83
C ARG A 47 4.31 1.10 6.11
N GLU A 48 5.47 1.20 5.49
CA GLU A 48 5.82 2.39 4.71
C GLU A 48 5.01 2.44 3.42
N VAL A 49 4.84 1.29 2.76
CA VAL A 49 3.97 1.16 1.57
C VAL A 49 2.52 1.50 1.92
N TRP A 50 2.01 1.00 3.06
CA TRP A 50 0.67 1.35 3.56
C TRP A 50 0.50 2.85 3.76
N ARG A 51 1.45 3.50 4.45
CA ARG A 51 1.40 4.95 4.68
C ARG A 51 1.45 5.75 3.38
N ALA A 52 2.20 5.30 2.38
CA ALA A 52 2.23 5.93 1.06
C ALA A 52 0.88 5.82 0.36
N LEU A 53 0.27 4.63 0.34
CA LEU A 53 -1.08 4.44 -0.20
C LEU A 53 -2.12 5.28 0.56
N CYS A 54 -2.06 5.32 1.88
CA CYS A 54 -2.94 6.14 2.68
C CYS A 54 -2.79 7.64 2.40
N ALA A 55 -1.56 8.11 2.17
CA ALA A 55 -1.30 9.50 1.82
C ALA A 55 -1.82 9.84 0.41
N GLU A 56 -1.61 8.95 -0.56
CA GLU A 56 -2.00 9.15 -1.97
C GLU A 56 -3.52 9.13 -2.15
N PHE A 57 -4.23 8.29 -1.40
CA PHE A 57 -5.69 8.12 -1.50
C PHE A 57 -6.47 8.81 -0.38
N ASP A 58 -5.84 9.76 0.33
CA ASP A 58 -6.45 10.56 1.39
C ASP A 58 -7.19 9.72 2.47
N VAL A 59 -6.62 8.56 2.82
CA VAL A 59 -7.18 7.71 3.87
C VAL A 59 -7.09 8.47 5.21
N PRO A 60 -8.18 8.54 6.01
CA PRO A 60 -8.15 9.21 7.30
C PRO A 60 -7.07 8.68 8.24
N LYS A 61 -6.35 9.58 8.93
CA LYS A 61 -5.20 9.26 9.81
C LYS A 61 -5.49 8.27 10.93
N ASN A 62 -6.74 8.15 11.35
CA ASN A 62 -7.17 7.18 12.37
C ASN A 62 -7.28 5.74 11.83
N ARG A 63 -7.01 5.51 10.55
CA ARG A 63 -7.04 4.20 9.87
C ARG A 63 -5.66 3.76 9.34
N TRP A 64 -4.59 4.46 9.73
CA TRP A 64 -3.22 4.21 9.27
C TRP A 64 -2.50 3.18 10.15
#